data_AF-A0A7J6G0A7-F1
#
_entry.id   AF-A0A7J6G0A7-F1
#
_cell.length_a   1.000
_cell.length_b   1.000
_cell.length_c   1.000
_cell.angle_alpha   90.00
_cell.angle_beta   90.00
_cell.angle_gamma   90.00
#
_symmetry.space_group_name_H-M   'P 1'
#
loop_
_entity.id
_entity.type
_entity.pdbx_description
1 polymer ?
#
loop_
_entity_poly.entity_id
_entity_poly.type
_entity_poly.pdbx_seq_one_letter_code
_entity_poly.pdbx_strand_id
1 'polypeptide(L)'
;MTRQKIEIKKIENITARQVTFSKRRRGLFKKALELSTLCDAEIALIVFSTTGKLYHYATSSMPQNERKRYALLKKELEKKTMELRHIMGENLQELSLEELKKLEKSVHISLSRVNEIKDQSNLKEITFLQKVTISQLKL
;
A
#
# COMPACT_ATOMS: atom_id res chain seq x y z
N MET A 1 -33.75 6.91 -5.86
CA MET A 1 -32.80 6.47 -6.90
C MET A 1 -32.66 4.95 -6.83
N THR A 2 -33.04 4.25 -7.89
CA THR A 2 -32.96 2.79 -7.99
C THR A 2 -31.51 2.32 -8.05
N ARG A 3 -31.17 1.31 -7.23
CA ARG A 3 -29.81 0.77 -7.11
C ARG A 3 -29.50 -0.11 -8.31
N GLN A 4 -28.65 0.36 -9.22
CA GLN A 4 -28.20 -0.46 -10.35
C GLN A 4 -27.21 -1.54 -9.90
N LYS A 5 -27.28 -2.72 -10.53
CA LYS A 5 -26.31 -3.79 -10.36
C LYS A 5 -24.99 -3.35 -11.00
N ILE A 6 -23.88 -3.55 -10.30
CA ILE A 6 -22.53 -3.26 -10.79
C ILE A 6 -21.70 -4.54 -10.86
N GLU A 7 -20.80 -4.61 -11.83
CA GLU A 7 -19.82 -5.69 -11.97
C GLU A 7 -18.77 -5.64 -10.86
N ILE A 8 -18.23 -6.80 -10.46
CA ILE A 8 -17.13 -6.89 -9.48
C ILE A 8 -15.80 -6.67 -10.20
N LYS A 9 -15.49 -5.40 -10.44
CA LYS A 9 -14.19 -4.93 -10.94
C LYS A 9 -13.79 -3.61 -10.28
N LYS A 10 -12.56 -3.16 -10.52
CA LYS A 10 -12.10 -1.85 -10.02
C LYS A 10 -12.99 -0.74 -10.59
N ILE A 11 -13.47 0.14 -9.71
CA ILE A 11 -14.23 1.33 -10.11
C ILE A 11 -13.22 2.38 -10.56
N GLU A 12 -13.20 2.77 -11.83
CA GLU A 12 -12.19 3.70 -12.35
C GLU A 12 -12.35 5.13 -11.82
N ASN A 13 -13.59 5.63 -11.80
CA ASN A 13 -13.88 6.96 -11.27
C ASN A 13 -13.50 7.06 -9.77
N ILE A 14 -12.57 7.97 -9.46
CA ILE A 14 -11.94 8.10 -8.13
C ILE A 14 -12.98 8.46 -7.06
N THR A 15 -13.85 9.44 -7.33
CA THR A 15 -14.88 9.90 -6.39
C THR A 15 -15.90 8.80 -6.10
N ALA A 16 -16.39 8.12 -7.15
CA ALA A 16 -17.31 7.00 -7.01
C ALA A 16 -16.67 5.82 -6.26
N ARG A 17 -15.38 5.55 -6.52
CA ARG A 17 -14.60 4.54 -5.80
C ARG A 17 -14.48 4.88 -4.31
N GLN A 18 -14.18 6.13 -3.96
CA GLN A 18 -14.04 6.57 -2.57
C GLN A 18 -15.37 6.51 -1.79
N VAL A 19 -16.47 6.95 -2.41
CA VAL A 19 -17.82 6.85 -1.81
C VAL A 19 -18.22 5.38 -1.65
N THR A 20 -18.00 4.55 -2.68
CA THR A 20 -18.32 3.11 -2.63
C THR A 20 -17.49 2.39 -1.59
N PHE A 21 -16.19 2.66 -1.53
CA PHE A 21 -15.31 2.13 -0.49
C PHE A 21 -15.84 2.45 0.90
N SER A 22 -16.19 3.71 1.16
CA SER A 22 -16.69 4.15 2.46
C SER A 22 -17.98 3.43 2.87
N LYS A 23 -18.92 3.27 1.93
CA LYS A 23 -20.19 2.57 2.17
C LYS A 23 -19.99 1.06 2.33
N ARG A 24 -19.24 0.41 1.44
CA ARG A 24 -19.00 -1.05 1.48
C ARG A 24 -18.17 -1.46 2.68
N ARG A 25 -17.12 -0.72 3.03
CA ARG A 25 -16.31 -0.95 4.24
C ARG A 25 -17.19 -0.91 5.50
N ARG A 26 -18.06 0.10 5.62
CA ARG A 26 -19.01 0.19 6.74
C ARG A 26 -19.95 -1.01 6.77
N GLY A 27 -20.50 -1.40 5.62
CA GLY A 27 -21.36 -2.58 5.51
C GLY A 27 -20.65 -3.88 5.90
N LEU A 28 -19.39 -4.05 5.47
CA LEU A 28 -18.54 -5.18 5.83
C LEU A 28 -18.30 -5.24 7.34
N PHE A 29 -17.95 -4.12 7.98
CA PHE A 29 -17.76 -4.07 9.43
C PHE A 29 -19.04 -4.37 10.19
N LYS A 30 -20.19 -3.90 9.69
CA LYS A 30 -21.49 -4.25 10.27
C LYS A 30 -21.76 -5.75 10.18
N LYS A 31 -21.46 -6.38 9.05
CA LYS A 31 -21.62 -7.83 8.87
C LYS A 31 -20.67 -8.65 9.76
N ALA A 32 -19.43 -8.18 9.92
CA ALA A 32 -18.48 -8.79 10.84
C ALA A 32 -18.95 -8.72 12.30
N LEU A 33 -19.54 -7.59 12.70
CA LEU A 33 -20.17 -7.44 14.02
C LEU A 33 -21.33 -8.41 14.20
N GLU A 34 -22.27 -8.44 13.25
CA GLU A 34 -23.42 -9.35 13.29
C GLU A 34 -22.97 -10.82 13.42
N LEU A 35 -22.00 -11.25 12.60
CA LEU A 35 -21.48 -12.62 12.64
C LEU A 35 -20.79 -12.95 13.97
N SER A 36 -19.95 -12.03 14.47
CA SER A 36 -19.28 -12.21 15.76
C SER A 36 -20.28 -12.39 16.88
N THR A 37 -21.32 -11.55 16.94
CA THR A 37 -22.34 -11.61 17.99
C THR A 37 -23.23 -12.85 17.88
N LEU A 38 -23.65 -13.23 16.67
CA LEU A 38 -24.56 -14.36 16.47
C LEU A 38 -23.91 -15.73 16.71
N CYS A 39 -22.61 -15.84 16.47
CA CYS A 39 -21.91 -17.13 16.47
C CYS A 39 -20.78 -17.21 17.50
N ASP A 40 -20.68 -16.24 18.40
CA ASP A 40 -19.57 -16.08 19.35
C ASP A 40 -18.19 -16.21 18.68
N ALA A 41 -18.06 -15.58 17.51
CA ALA A 41 -16.87 -15.67 16.69
C ALA A 41 -15.95 -14.47 16.95
N GLU A 42 -14.66 -14.75 17.09
CA GLU A 42 -13.62 -13.72 17.13
C GLU A 42 -13.23 -13.30 15.71
N ILE A 43 -13.35 -12.00 15.41
CA ILE A 43 -13.14 -11.48 14.06
C ILE A 43 -12.27 -10.23 14.13
N ALA A 44 -11.24 -10.18 13.29
CA ALA A 44 -10.43 -9.00 13.04
C ALA A 44 -10.34 -8.72 11.53
N LEU A 45 -10.52 -7.46 11.14
CA LEU A 45 -10.44 -7.00 9.76
C LEU A 45 -9.52 -5.79 9.66
N ILE A 46 -8.62 -5.79 8.68
CA ILE A 46 -7.76 -4.67 8.32
C ILE A 46 -8.01 -4.34 6.85
N VAL A 47 -8.25 -3.07 6.54
CA VAL A 47 -8.56 -2.58 5.20
C VAL A 47 -7.67 -1.38 4.87
N PHE A 48 -6.88 -1.51 3.80
CA PHE A 48 -6.12 -0.40 3.23
C PHE A 48 -6.91 0.24 2.10
N SER A 49 -6.94 1.57 2.09
CA SER A 49 -7.49 2.35 1.00
C SER A 49 -6.38 2.85 0.07
N THR A 50 -6.75 3.21 -1.16
CA THR A 50 -5.82 3.86 -2.11
C THR A 50 -5.35 5.24 -1.64
N THR A 51 -5.96 5.82 -0.60
CA THR A 51 -5.46 7.05 0.04
C THR A 51 -4.41 6.76 1.11
N GLY A 52 -3.92 5.51 1.19
CA GLY A 52 -3.02 5.02 2.23
C GLY A 52 -3.65 4.98 3.64
N LYS A 53 -4.95 5.28 3.81
CA LYS A 53 -5.58 5.26 5.14
C LYS A 53 -5.89 3.82 5.53
N LEU A 54 -5.48 3.46 6.73
CA LEU A 54 -5.79 2.20 7.39
C LEU A 54 -7.15 2.31 8.08
N TYR A 55 -8.00 1.31 7.87
CA TYR A 55 -9.26 1.15 8.58
C TYR A 55 -9.32 -0.25 9.14
N HIS A 56 -9.91 -0.39 10.33
CA HIS A 56 -9.88 -1.66 11.00
C HIS A 56 -11.12 -1.90 11.86
N TYR A 57 -11.39 -3.17 12.11
CA TYR A 57 -12.44 -3.64 13.00
C TYR A 57 -11.92 -4.86 13.77
N ALA A 58 -12.21 -4.93 15.07
CA ALA A 58 -11.88 -6.06 15.91
C ALA A 58 -12.98 -6.25 16.96
N THR A 59 -13.31 -7.49 17.29
CA THR A 59 -14.39 -7.81 18.23
C THR A 59 -14.00 -7.54 19.69
N SER A 60 -15.01 -7.25 20.52
CA SER A 60 -14.79 -6.97 21.95
C SER A 60 -14.50 -8.23 22.79
N SER A 61 -14.82 -9.41 22.27
CA SER A 61 -14.62 -10.69 22.93
C SER A 61 -13.25 -11.32 22.69
N MET A 62 -12.40 -10.76 21.82
CA MET A 62 -11.07 -11.33 21.57
C MET A 62 -10.28 -11.51 22.88
N PRO A 63 -9.55 -12.62 23.06
CA PRO A 63 -8.79 -12.84 24.26
C PRO A 63 -7.64 -11.85 24.34
N GLN A 64 -7.17 -11.62 25.56
CA GLN A 64 -6.35 -10.46 25.87
C GLN A 64 -5.00 -10.49 25.12
N ASN A 65 -4.48 -11.68 24.83
CA ASN A 65 -3.22 -11.87 24.14
C ASN A 65 -3.35 -11.52 22.65
N GLU A 66 -4.44 -11.93 22.02
CA GLU A 66 -4.82 -11.70 20.63
C GLU A 66 -5.09 -10.22 20.40
N ARG A 67 -5.78 -9.56 21.34
CA ARG A 67 -5.97 -8.10 21.34
C ARG A 67 -4.65 -7.35 21.43
N LYS A 68 -3.76 -7.75 22.34
CA LYS A 68 -2.43 -7.13 22.47
C LYS A 68 -1.63 -7.29 21.17
N ARG A 69 -1.59 -8.50 20.62
CA ARG A 69 -0.92 -8.79 19.34
C ARG A 69 -1.51 -7.93 18.22
N TYR A 70 -2.82 -7.88 18.10
CA TYR A 70 -3.51 -7.05 17.12
C TYR A 70 -3.16 -5.55 17.28
N ALA A 71 -3.13 -5.02 18.50
CA ALA A 71 -2.77 -3.63 18.77
C ALA A 71 -1.32 -3.32 18.37
N LEU A 72 -0.38 -4.25 18.65
CA LEU A 72 1.02 -4.12 18.23
C LEU A 72 1.15 -4.14 16.70
N LEU A 73 0.53 -5.11 16.03
CA LEU A 73 0.53 -5.20 14.57
C LEU A 73 -0.08 -3.94 13.95
N LYS A 74 -1.20 -3.44 14.50
CA LYS A 74 -1.82 -2.20 14.03
C LYS A 74 -0.85 -1.03 14.12
N LYS A 75 -0.18 -0.85 15.27
CA LYS A 75 0.78 0.25 15.48
C LYS A 75 1.96 0.16 14.52
N GLU A 76 2.53 -1.03 14.35
CA GLU A 76 3.63 -1.26 13.41
C GLU A 76 3.21 -0.97 11.97
N LEU A 77 1.99 -1.38 11.61
CA LEU A 77 1.44 -1.16 10.28
C LEU A 77 1.13 0.32 10.00
N GLU A 78 0.58 1.05 10.96
CA GLU A 78 0.39 2.51 10.86
C GLU A 78 1.73 3.23 10.67
N LYS A 79 2.75 2.84 11.43
CA LYS A 79 4.11 3.36 11.29
C LYS A 79 4.68 3.09 9.89
N LYS A 80 4.60 1.84 9.41
CA LYS A 80 5.09 1.46 8.07
C LYS A 80 4.35 2.18 6.95
N THR A 81 3.03 2.36 7.10
CA THR A 81 2.22 3.09 6.12
C THR A 81 2.63 4.56 6.05
N MET A 82 2.92 5.18 7.20
CA MET A 82 3.40 6.55 7.28
C MET A 82 4.83 6.69 6.71
N GLU A 83 5.74 5.78 7.04
CA GLU A 83 7.09 5.74 6.45
C GLU A 83 7.05 5.67 4.91
N LEU A 84 6.17 4.84 4.33
CA LEU A 84 5.99 4.76 2.88
C LEU A 84 5.47 6.07 2.28
N ARG A 85 4.51 6.74 2.92
CA ARG A 85 4.01 8.05 2.48
C ARG A 85 5.11 9.11 2.44
N HIS A 86 5.93 9.16 3.48
CA HIS A 86 7.04 10.10 3.55
C HIS A 86 8.05 9.86 2.41
N ILE A 87 8.38 8.60 2.10
CA ILE A 87 9.24 8.25 0.95
C ILE A 87 8.62 8.69 -0.38
N MET A 88 7.29 8.70 -0.49
CA MET A 88 6.58 9.22 -1.66
C MET A 88 6.44 10.76 -1.68
N GLY A 89 6.99 11.47 -0.70
CA GLY A 89 6.92 12.93 -0.60
C GLY A 89 5.61 13.47 -0.03
N GLU A 90 4.78 12.62 0.57
CA GLU A 90 3.54 13.03 1.24
C GLU A 90 3.79 13.39 2.72
N ASN A 91 2.98 14.27 3.29
CA ASN A 91 2.95 14.62 4.72
C ASN A 91 4.30 15.03 5.35
N LEU A 92 5.23 15.59 4.57
CA LEU A 92 6.57 15.95 5.03
C LEU A 92 6.58 16.98 6.16
N GLN A 93 5.52 17.79 6.27
CA GLN A 93 5.35 18.77 7.35
C GLN A 93 5.22 18.14 8.75
N GLU A 94 4.96 16.82 8.84
CA GLU A 94 4.86 16.09 10.11
C GLU A 94 6.24 15.62 10.63
N LEU A 95 7.31 15.81 9.84
CA LEU A 95 8.67 15.38 10.17
C LEU A 95 9.51 16.52 10.76
N SER A 96 10.37 16.17 11.71
CA SER A 96 11.44 17.05 12.18
C SER A 96 12.53 17.23 11.11
N LEU A 97 13.36 18.28 11.29
CA LEU A 97 14.49 18.54 10.38
C LEU A 97 15.48 17.36 10.32
N GLU A 98 15.79 16.75 11.47
CA GLU A 98 16.61 15.53 11.55
C GLU A 98 15.99 14.36 10.77
N GLU A 99 14.68 14.17 10.85
CA GLU A 99 13.99 13.09 10.13
C GLU A 99 13.95 13.36 8.62
N LEU A 100 13.74 14.61 8.20
CA LEU A 100 13.80 15.01 6.79
C LEU A 100 15.19 14.77 6.20
N LYS A 101 16.26 15.15 6.90
CA LYS A 101 17.64 14.87 6.45
C LYS A 101 17.91 13.38 6.31
N LYS A 102 17.42 12.56 7.25
CA LYS A 102 17.55 11.10 7.16
C LYS A 102 16.78 10.53 5.96
N LEU A 103 15.56 11.02 5.74
CA LEU A 103 14.72 10.63 4.62
C LEU A 103 15.38 10.99 3.28
N GLU A 104 15.83 12.23 3.14
CA GLU A 104 16.55 12.72 1.95
C GLU A 104 17.76 11.84 1.64
N LYS A 105 18.61 11.57 2.63
CA LYS A 105 19.78 10.68 2.47
C LYS A 105 19.36 9.29 1.99
N SER A 106 18.31 8.72 2.58
CA SER A 106 17.80 7.40 2.19
C SER A 106 17.28 7.38 0.76
N VAL A 107 16.49 8.40 0.37
CA VAL A 107 15.93 8.52 -0.98
C VAL A 107 17.05 8.70 -2.01
N HIS A 108 18.05 9.55 -1.69
CA HIS A 108 19.21 9.77 -2.55
C HIS A 108 20.00 8.47 -2.78
N ILE A 109 20.30 7.71 -1.73
CA ILE A 109 21.01 6.42 -1.85
C ILE A 109 20.21 5.44 -2.72
N SER A 110 18.90 5.34 -2.49
CA SER A 110 18.04 4.45 -3.27
C SER A 110 17.98 4.87 -4.75
N LEU A 111 17.91 6.17 -5.05
CA LEU A 111 17.90 6.70 -6.42
C LEU A 111 19.22 6.41 -7.14
N SER A 112 20.36 6.59 -6.48
CA SER A 112 21.68 6.25 -7.05
C SER A 112 21.74 4.78 -7.48
N ARG A 113 21.28 3.86 -6.62
CA ARG A 113 21.23 2.42 -6.95
C ARG A 113 20.32 2.10 -8.13
N VAL A 114 19.15 2.76 -8.21
CA VAL A 114 18.23 2.59 -9.35
C VAL A 114 18.90 3.03 -10.65
N ASN A 115 19.61 4.17 -10.63
CA ASN A 115 20.34 4.65 -11.81
C ASN A 115 21.47 3.70 -12.20
N GLU A 116 22.27 3.21 -11.24
CA GLU A 116 23.33 2.22 -11.51
C GLU A 116 22.80 0.97 -12.20
N ILE A 117 21.66 0.43 -11.73
CA ILE A 117 21.05 -0.75 -12.34
C ILE A 117 20.53 -0.44 -13.75
N LYS A 118 19.93 0.73 -13.96
CA LYS A 118 19.48 1.17 -15.29
C LYS A 118 20.65 1.29 -16.25
N ASP A 119 21.75 1.89 -15.81
CA ASP A 119 22.95 2.09 -16.62
C ASP A 119 23.56 0.74 -17.01
N GLN A 120 23.63 -0.22 -16.08
CA GLN A 120 24.07 -1.58 -16.37
C GLN A 120 23.18 -2.30 -17.39
N SER A 121 21.85 -2.15 -17.30
CA SER A 121 20.92 -2.73 -18.27
C SER A 121 21.08 -2.10 -19.65
N ASN A 122 21.18 -0.77 -19.72
CA ASN A 122 21.39 -0.04 -20.97
C ASN A 122 22.71 -0.46 -21.64
N LEU A 123 23.80 -0.60 -20.88
CA LEU A 123 25.09 -1.06 -21.40
C LEU A 123 25.02 -2.48 -21.98
N LYS A 124 24.29 -3.38 -21.33
CA LYS A 124 24.07 -4.74 -21.86
C LYS A 124 23.31 -4.73 -23.19
N GLU A 125 22.30 -3.87 -23.31
CA GLU A 125 21.51 -3.75 -24.53
C GLU A 125 22.31 -3.12 -25.67
N ILE A 126 23.06 -2.05 -25.40
CA ILE A 126 23.97 -1.44 -26.39
C ILE A 126 24.99 -2.45 -26.90
N THR A 127 25.64 -3.19 -26.00
CA THR A 127 26.66 -4.19 -26.38
C THR A 127 26.05 -5.36 -27.16
N PHE A 128 24.83 -5.77 -26.85
CA PHE A 128 24.10 -6.77 -27.63
C PHE A 128 23.81 -6.26 -29.06
N LEU A 129 23.25 -5.06 -29.19
CA LEU A 129 22.93 -4.46 -30.49
C LEU A 129 24.18 -4.26 -31.36
N GLN A 130 25.30 -3.85 -30.75
CA GLN A 130 26.59 -3.74 -31.45
C GLN A 130 27.06 -5.09 -32.00
N LYS A 131 26.95 -6.19 -31.21
CA LYS A 131 27.32 -7.54 -31.68
C LYS A 131 26.46 -8.00 -32.85
N VAL A 132 25.14 -7.78 -32.79
CA VAL A 132 24.21 -8.13 -33.88
C VAL A 132 24.57 -7.37 -35.15
N THR A 133 24.76 -6.05 -35.04
CA THR A 133 25.10 -5.17 -36.18
C THR A 133 26.42 -5.58 -36.84
N ILE A 134 27.46 -5.85 -36.04
CA ILE A 134 28.77 -6.30 -36.55
C ILE A 134 28.64 -7.65 -37.26
N SER A 135 27.80 -8.55 -36.75
CA SER A 135 27.57 -9.86 -37.38
C SER A 135 26.89 -9.73 -38.75
N GLN A 136 25.96 -8.77 -38.88
CA GLN A 136 25.26 -8.49 -40.14
C GLN A 136 26.14 -7.81 -41.20
N LEU A 137 27.13 -7.01 -40.78
CA LEU A 137 28.06 -6.32 -41.69
C LEU A 137 29.25 -7.17 -42.15
N LYS A 138 29.43 -8.37 -41.57
CA LYS A 138 30.51 -9.32 -41.93
C LYS A 138 30.07 -10.40 -42.94
N LEU A 139 28.87 -10.29 -43.48
CA LEU A 139 28.33 -11.06 -44.61
C LEU A 139 28.30 -10.17 -45.85
#